data_AF-A0A561EN47-F1
#
_entry.id   AF-A0A561EN47-F1
#
_cell.length_a   1.000
_cell.length_b   1.000
_cell.length_c   1.000
_cell.angle_alpha   90.00
_cell.angle_beta   90.00
_cell.angle_gamma   90.00
#
_symmetry.space_group_name_H-M   'P 1'
#
loop_
_entity.id
_entity.type
_entity.pdbx_description
1 polymer ?
#
loop_
_entity_poly.entity_id
_entity_poly.type
_entity_poly.pdbx_seq_one_letter_code
_entity_poly.pdbx_strand_id
1 'polypeptide(L)'
;MNATARNAIRRMTAAVRTAVQNTRAAWYAALNGRTINDALAIGWLIRTSEMLDRLFIDLPDGQQSWYGRHVVKAYRATHGRDPLKAWVQHRTTGRWIHVYVYAPDDKALIAGLWSYKATRPVAAALFSETA
;
A
#
# COMPACT_ATOMS: atom_id res chain seq x y z
N MET A 1 -26.58 20.86 29.57
CA MET A 1 -25.18 21.16 29.16
C MET A 1 -25.17 22.29 28.13
N ASN A 2 -24.54 23.44 28.43
CA ASN A 2 -24.53 24.60 27.53
C ASN A 2 -23.66 24.37 26.26
N ALA A 3 -23.81 25.22 25.24
CA ALA A 3 -23.12 25.07 23.96
C ALA A 3 -21.59 25.14 24.09
N THR A 4 -21.09 25.98 25.00
CA THR A 4 -19.67 26.17 25.27
C THR A 4 -19.01 24.90 25.82
N ALA A 5 -19.65 24.24 26.78
CA ALA A 5 -19.19 22.96 27.34
C ALA A 5 -19.18 21.84 26.29
N ARG A 6 -20.20 21.79 25.42
CA ARG A 6 -20.23 20.84 24.28
C ARG A 6 -19.08 21.08 23.30
N ASN A 7 -18.78 22.33 22.97
CA ASN A 7 -17.69 22.68 22.06
C ASN A 7 -16.32 22.37 22.69
N ALA A 8 -16.14 22.59 23.99
CA ALA A 8 -14.93 22.23 24.70
C ALA A 8 -14.69 20.71 24.71
N ILE A 9 -15.71 19.90 25.01
CA ILE A 9 -15.63 18.43 24.99
C ILE A 9 -15.27 17.93 23.58
N ARG A 10 -15.91 18.48 22.53
CA ARG A 10 -15.63 18.12 21.13
C ARG A 10 -14.18 18.43 20.73
N ARG A 11 -13.69 19.62 21.07
CA ARG A 11 -12.30 20.03 20.81
C ARG A 11 -11.30 19.14 21.55
N MET A 12 -11.55 18.87 22.83
CA MET A 12 -10.70 17.99 23.63
C MET A 12 -10.67 16.56 23.06
N THR A 13 -11.83 16.02 22.66
CA THR A 13 -11.93 14.69 22.04
C THR A 13 -11.16 14.63 20.71
N ALA A 14 -11.26 15.67 19.88
CA ALA A 14 -10.53 15.76 18.63
C ALA A 14 -9.01 15.85 18.86
N ALA A 15 -8.58 16.64 19.84
CA ALA A 15 -7.16 16.76 20.22
C ALA A 15 -6.59 15.43 20.72
N VAL A 16 -7.29 14.74 21.61
CA VAL A 16 -6.89 13.41 22.12
C VAL A 16 -6.82 12.39 20.98
N ARG A 17 -7.83 12.37 20.09
CA ARG A 17 -7.83 11.46 18.92
C ARG A 17 -6.63 11.72 18.02
N THR A 18 -6.32 12.98 17.74
CA THR A 18 -5.18 13.37 16.90
C THR A 18 -3.87 12.96 17.56
N ALA A 19 -3.70 13.19 18.86
CA ALA A 19 -2.52 12.77 19.60
C ALA A 19 -2.32 11.24 19.52
N VAL A 20 -3.36 10.45 19.76
CA VAL A 20 -3.30 8.98 19.66
C VAL A 20 -2.96 8.52 18.24
N GLN A 21 -3.53 9.15 17.21
CA GLN A 21 -3.24 8.82 15.82
C GLN A 21 -1.78 9.12 15.47
N ASN A 22 -1.24 10.26 15.90
CA ASN A 22 0.15 10.64 15.69
C ASN A 22 1.10 9.67 16.40
N THR A 23 0.80 9.27 17.65
CA THR A 23 1.60 8.28 18.38
C THR A 23 1.63 6.94 17.65
N ARG A 24 0.49 6.49 17.10
CA ARG A 24 0.43 5.25 16.30
C ARG A 24 1.23 5.36 15.01
N ALA A 25 1.10 6.48 14.30
CA ALA A 25 1.86 6.70 13.06
C ALA A 25 3.37 6.70 13.32
N ALA A 26 3.82 7.36 14.37
CA ALA A 26 5.22 7.35 14.79
C ALA A 26 5.69 5.94 15.17
N TRP A 27 4.87 5.15 15.86
CA TRP A 27 5.22 3.78 16.23
C TRP A 27 5.37 2.85 15.01
N TYR A 28 4.43 2.89 14.07
CA TYR A 28 4.55 2.07 12.84
C TYR A 28 5.67 2.54 11.92
N ALA A 29 5.93 3.86 11.86
CA ALA A 29 7.12 4.38 11.20
C ALA A 29 8.40 3.85 11.87
N ALA A 30 8.46 3.80 13.20
CA ALA A 30 9.60 3.22 13.90
C ALA A 30 9.77 1.71 13.60
N LEU A 31 8.67 0.95 13.49
CA LEU A 31 8.70 -0.47 13.12
C LEU A 31 9.23 -0.72 11.69
N ASN A 32 8.95 0.19 10.75
CA ASN A 32 9.54 0.13 9.41
C ASN A 32 11.04 0.44 9.42
N GLY A 33 11.49 1.26 10.38
CA GLY A 33 12.82 1.84 10.39
C GLY A 33 12.99 2.92 9.32
N ARG A 34 14.10 3.66 9.43
CA ARG A 34 14.38 4.83 8.57
C ARG A 34 14.45 4.45 7.10
N THR A 35 15.19 3.40 6.75
CA THR A 35 15.43 3.02 5.35
C THR A 35 14.15 2.73 4.58
N ILE A 36 13.21 1.98 5.18
CA ILE A 36 11.95 1.64 4.52
C ILE A 36 11.05 2.88 4.40
N ASN A 37 10.97 3.72 5.43
CA ASN A 37 10.18 4.95 5.36
C ASN A 37 10.72 5.92 4.30
N ASP A 38 12.03 6.14 4.27
CA ASP A 38 12.67 7.03 3.30
C ASP A 38 12.45 6.48 1.88
N ALA A 39 12.63 5.17 1.67
CA ALA A 39 12.41 4.52 0.39
C ALA A 39 10.94 4.58 -0.09
N LEU A 40 9.97 4.45 0.83
CA LEU A 40 8.55 4.63 0.51
C LEU A 40 8.23 6.09 0.18
N ALA A 41 8.78 7.05 0.93
CA ALA A 41 8.53 8.47 0.75
C ALA A 41 9.05 9.00 -0.60
N ILE A 42 10.21 8.52 -1.04
CA ILE A 42 10.81 8.89 -2.33
C ILE A 42 10.38 7.98 -3.49
N GLY A 43 9.55 6.96 -3.22
CA GLY A 43 9.02 6.05 -4.24
C GLY A 43 10.01 5.01 -4.78
N TRP A 44 11.11 4.75 -4.08
CA TRP A 44 12.03 3.63 -4.36
C TRP A 44 11.44 2.28 -3.96
N LEU A 45 10.51 2.28 -3.01
CA LEU A 45 9.65 1.14 -2.73
C LEU A 45 8.20 1.57 -2.96
N ILE A 46 7.43 0.68 -3.57
CA ILE A 46 6.00 0.88 -3.80
C ILE A 46 5.19 -0.33 -3.36
N ARG A 47 3.92 -0.08 -3.10
CA ARG A 47 2.91 -1.12 -2.89
C ARG A 47 2.34 -1.59 -4.23
N THR A 48 1.72 -2.76 -4.23
CA THR A 48 0.99 -3.24 -5.41
C THR A 48 -0.18 -2.33 -5.78
N SER A 49 -0.84 -1.70 -4.81
CA SER A 49 -1.90 -0.72 -5.09
C SER A 49 -1.36 0.54 -5.79
N GLU A 50 -0.16 1.00 -5.44
CA GLU A 50 0.48 2.13 -6.13
C GLU A 50 0.89 1.79 -7.56
N MET A 51 1.28 0.55 -7.83
CA MET A 51 1.49 0.08 -9.21
C MET A 51 0.18 0.12 -10.02
N LEU A 52 -0.93 -0.34 -9.44
CA LEU A 52 -2.24 -0.27 -10.07
C LEU A 52 -2.67 1.19 -10.33
N ASP A 53 -2.47 2.08 -9.34
CA ASP A 53 -2.73 3.51 -9.48
C ASP A 53 -1.94 4.11 -10.65
N ARG A 54 -0.63 3.80 -10.77
CA ARG A 54 0.25 4.30 -11.84
C ARG A 54 -0.17 3.84 -13.24
N LEU A 55 -0.80 2.66 -13.33
CA LEU A 55 -1.31 2.10 -14.57
C LEU A 55 -2.79 2.44 -14.81
N PHE A 56 -3.39 3.28 -13.97
CA PHE A 56 -4.80 3.64 -14.02
C PHE A 56 -5.75 2.41 -13.98
N ILE A 57 -5.35 1.35 -13.27
CA ILE A 57 -6.15 0.13 -13.11
C ILE A 57 -6.95 0.23 -11.81
N ASP A 58 -8.24 0.51 -11.92
CA ASP A 58 -9.13 0.51 -10.76
C ASP A 58 -9.65 -0.91 -10.48
N LEU A 59 -9.30 -1.43 -9.31
CA LEU A 59 -9.76 -2.72 -8.81
C LEU A 59 -10.38 -2.55 -7.42
N PRO A 60 -11.47 -3.29 -7.11
CA PRO A 60 -11.96 -3.41 -5.75
C PRO A 60 -10.86 -3.93 -4.80
N ASP A 61 -10.89 -3.49 -3.54
CA ASP A 61 -9.86 -3.81 -2.53
C ASP A 61 -9.54 -5.32 -2.41
N GLY A 62 -10.58 -6.16 -2.46
CA GLY A 62 -10.41 -7.62 -2.48
C GLY A 62 -9.61 -8.11 -3.68
N GLN A 63 -9.83 -7.54 -4.87
CA GLN A 63 -9.09 -7.88 -6.09
C GLN A 63 -7.65 -7.34 -6.07
N GLN A 64 -7.42 -6.14 -5.49
CA GLN A 64 -6.06 -5.64 -5.28
C GLN A 64 -5.24 -6.59 -4.40
N SER A 65 -5.86 -7.15 -3.36
CA SER A 65 -5.24 -8.17 -2.50
C SER A 65 -4.92 -9.45 -3.28
N TRP A 66 -5.78 -9.89 -4.19
CA TRP A 66 -5.51 -11.03 -5.07
C TRP A 66 -4.36 -10.75 -6.04
N TYR A 67 -4.35 -9.60 -6.70
CA TYR A 67 -3.21 -9.15 -7.52
C TYR A 67 -1.90 -9.21 -6.72
N GLY A 68 -1.90 -8.69 -5.49
CA GLY A 68 -0.74 -8.75 -4.60
C GLY A 68 -0.21 -10.17 -4.36
N ARG A 69 -1.09 -11.18 -4.23
CA ARG A 69 -0.68 -12.58 -4.09
C ARG A 69 0.04 -13.12 -5.33
N HIS A 70 -0.41 -12.71 -6.51
CA HIS A 70 0.23 -13.08 -7.78
C HIS A 70 1.63 -12.45 -7.89
N VAL A 71 1.78 -11.17 -7.51
CA VAL A 71 3.08 -10.50 -7.46
C VAL A 71 4.03 -11.20 -6.49
N VAL A 72 3.59 -11.51 -5.26
CA VAL A 72 4.43 -12.22 -4.27
C VAL A 72 4.91 -13.56 -4.81
N LYS A 73 4.01 -14.32 -5.47
CA LYS A 73 4.36 -15.60 -6.08
C LYS A 73 5.43 -15.43 -7.17
N ALA A 74 5.26 -14.43 -8.05
CA ALA A 74 6.24 -14.13 -9.09
C ALA A 74 7.58 -13.68 -8.49
N TYR A 75 7.56 -12.83 -7.47
CA TYR A 75 8.77 -12.36 -6.81
C TYR A 75 9.58 -13.50 -6.20
N ARG A 76 8.90 -14.43 -5.50
CA ARG A 76 9.52 -15.62 -4.91
C ARG A 76 10.14 -16.52 -5.98
N ALA A 77 9.48 -16.69 -7.11
CA ALA A 77 9.99 -17.48 -8.22
C ALA A 77 11.30 -16.89 -8.80
N THR A 78 11.40 -15.56 -8.88
CA THR A 78 12.56 -14.86 -9.43
C THR A 78 13.71 -14.72 -8.43
N HIS A 79 13.41 -14.40 -7.17
CA HIS A 79 14.42 -14.00 -6.18
C HIS A 79 14.72 -15.08 -5.13
N GLY A 80 13.93 -16.16 -5.07
CA GLY A 80 14.10 -17.23 -4.07
C GLY A 80 13.83 -16.81 -2.62
N ARG A 81 13.27 -15.61 -2.40
CA ARG A 81 12.98 -15.05 -1.07
C ARG A 81 11.68 -14.25 -1.05
N ASP A 82 11.23 -13.91 0.15
CA ASP A 82 10.10 -13.01 0.33
C ASP A 82 10.47 -11.55 -0.02
N PRO A 83 9.52 -10.76 -0.57
CA PRO A 83 9.70 -9.32 -0.69
C PRO A 83 9.79 -8.66 0.69
N LEU A 84 10.33 -7.44 0.71
CA LEU A 84 10.31 -6.61 1.92
C LEU A 84 8.87 -6.32 2.34
N LYS A 85 8.65 -6.11 3.63
CA LYS A 85 7.37 -5.72 4.19
C LYS A 85 7.45 -4.37 4.87
N ALA A 86 6.35 -3.62 4.80
CA ALA A 86 6.20 -2.34 5.47
C ALA A 86 4.81 -2.22 6.11
N TRP A 87 4.76 -1.62 7.29
CA TRP A 87 3.55 -1.13 7.90
C TRP A 87 3.10 0.12 7.20
N VAL A 88 1.88 0.08 6.67
CA VAL A 88 1.26 1.21 5.98
C VAL A 88 -0.15 1.39 6.47
N GLN A 89 -0.62 2.64 6.42
CA GLN A 89 -2.02 2.91 6.70
C GLN A 89 -2.87 2.58 5.47
N HIS A 90 -3.89 1.75 5.67
CA HIS A 90 -4.86 1.42 4.65
C HIS A 90 -5.72 2.66 4.34
N ARG A 91 -5.82 3.04 3.05
CA ARG A 91 -6.45 4.31 2.63
C ARG A 91 -7.91 4.40 3.05
N THR A 92 -8.66 3.31 2.89
CA THR A 92 -10.13 3.33 3.11
C THR A 92 -10.51 3.06 4.57
N THR A 93 -9.80 2.17 5.25
CA THR A 93 -10.18 1.72 6.61
C THR A 93 -9.40 2.45 7.70
N GLY A 94 -8.32 3.17 7.35
CA GLY A 94 -7.43 3.84 8.29
C GLY A 94 -6.63 2.89 9.20
N ARG A 95 -6.78 1.56 9.01
CA ARG A 95 -6.08 0.53 9.78
C ARG A 95 -4.65 0.40 9.29
N TRP A 96 -3.73 0.16 10.22
CA TRP A 96 -2.37 -0.19 9.87
C TRP A 96 -2.29 -1.66 9.47
N ILE A 97 -1.70 -1.91 8.31
CA ILE A 97 -1.55 -3.24 7.73
C ILE A 97 -0.11 -3.45 7.32
N HIS A 98 0.35 -4.70 7.41
CA HIS A 98 1.70 -5.09 7.04
C HIS A 98 1.66 -5.67 5.61
N VAL A 99 2.23 -4.95 4.65
CA VAL A 99 2.13 -5.28 3.21
C VAL A 99 3.50 -5.48 2.61
N TYR A 100 3.55 -6.26 1.54
CA TYR A 100 4.76 -6.37 0.74
C TYR A 100 5.00 -5.11 -0.09
N VAL A 101 6.27 -4.74 -0.22
CA VAL A 101 6.74 -3.58 -0.98
C VAL A 101 7.84 -4.02 -1.94
N TYR A 102 7.92 -3.32 -3.08
CA TYR A 102 8.72 -3.73 -4.23
C TYR A 102 9.43 -2.52 -4.82
N ALA A 103 10.57 -2.76 -5.47
CA ALA A 103 11.12 -1.76 -6.38
C ALA A 103 10.12 -1.53 -7.54
N PRO A 104 9.87 -0.28 -7.98
CA PRO A 104 8.90 0.00 -9.04
C PRO A 104 9.15 -0.71 -10.37
N ASP A 105 10.40 -1.04 -10.65
CA ASP A 105 10.90 -1.69 -11.85
C ASP A 105 10.99 -3.23 -11.71
N ASP A 106 10.57 -3.78 -10.56
CA ASP A 106 10.63 -5.22 -10.35
C ASP A 106 9.70 -5.98 -11.31
N LYS A 107 10.27 -6.91 -12.07
CA LYS A 107 9.55 -7.72 -13.06
C LYS A 107 8.40 -8.53 -12.45
N ALA A 108 8.42 -8.81 -11.15
CA ALA A 108 7.33 -9.49 -10.46
C ALA A 108 6.02 -8.70 -10.50
N LEU A 109 6.07 -7.36 -10.52
CA LEU A 109 4.89 -6.50 -10.61
C LEU A 109 4.16 -6.74 -11.94
N ILE A 110 4.91 -6.79 -13.04
CA ILE A 110 4.40 -7.04 -14.39
C ILE A 110 3.95 -8.49 -14.55
N ALA A 111 4.75 -9.46 -14.08
CA ALA A 111 4.37 -10.88 -14.09
C ALA A 111 3.07 -11.14 -13.29
N GLY A 112 2.88 -10.40 -12.19
CA GLY A 112 1.63 -10.40 -11.43
C GLY A 112 0.43 -9.96 -12.27
N LEU A 113 0.59 -8.90 -13.07
CA LEU A 113 -0.50 -8.37 -13.91
C LEU A 113 -0.93 -9.39 -14.97
N TRP A 114 0.03 -10.03 -15.62
CA TRP A 114 -0.22 -11.04 -16.64
C TRP A 114 -0.85 -12.32 -16.10
N SER A 115 -0.48 -12.71 -14.88
CA SER A 115 -0.95 -13.96 -14.28
C SER A 115 -2.33 -13.83 -13.61
N TYR A 116 -2.73 -12.62 -13.19
CA TYR A 116 -4.02 -12.41 -12.54
C TYR A 116 -5.12 -12.08 -13.54
N LYS A 117 -6.22 -12.84 -13.49
CA LYS A 117 -7.30 -12.78 -14.49
C LYS A 117 -7.93 -11.40 -14.68
N ALA A 118 -8.04 -10.58 -13.62
CA ALA A 118 -8.69 -9.28 -13.71
C ALA A 118 -7.79 -8.22 -14.35
N THR A 119 -6.46 -8.34 -14.18
CA THR A 119 -5.48 -7.40 -14.73
C THR A 119 -4.94 -7.86 -16.09
N ARG A 120 -5.03 -9.15 -16.41
CA ARG A 120 -4.49 -9.72 -17.65
C ARG A 120 -4.98 -9.03 -18.94
N PRO A 121 -6.27 -8.69 -19.12
CA PRO A 121 -6.72 -7.98 -20.32
C PRO A 121 -6.07 -6.61 -20.45
N VAL A 122 -5.91 -5.89 -19.34
CA VAL A 122 -5.29 -4.56 -19.31
C VAL A 122 -3.79 -4.65 -19.55
N ALA A 123 -3.12 -5.64 -18.95
CA ALA A 123 -1.71 -5.93 -19.22
C ALA A 123 -1.47 -6.22 -20.70
N ALA A 124 -2.35 -6.99 -21.34
CA ALA A 124 -2.26 -7.25 -22.76
C ALA A 124 -2.37 -5.97 -23.58
N ALA A 125 -3.32 -5.10 -23.28
CA ALA A 125 -3.47 -3.82 -23.99
C ALA A 125 -2.31 -2.84 -23.76
N LEU A 126 -1.75 -2.79 -22.54
CA LEU A 126 -0.66 -1.88 -22.19
C LEU A 126 0.70 -2.29 -22.76
N PHE A 127 0.92 -3.59 -22.95
CA PHE A 127 2.23 -4.13 -23.32
C PHE A 127 2.24 -4.83 -24.70
N SER A 128 1.14 -4.80 -25.45
CA SER A 128 1.04 -5.41 -26.79
C SER A 128 1.86 -4.72 -27.87
N GLU A 129 2.33 -3.49 -27.67
CA GLU A 129 3.12 -2.73 -28.67
C GLU A 129 4.65 -2.97 -28.59
N THR A 130 5.11 -3.85 -27.71
CA THR A 130 6.55 -4.10 -27.48
C THR A 130 7.03 -5.49 -27.92
N ALA A 131 6.23 -6.21 -28.70
CA ALA A 131 6.58 -7.53 -29.25
C ALA A 131 7.04 -7.44 -30.71
#